data_AF-A0A954E4Q2-F1
#
_entry.id   AF-A0A954E4Q2-F1
#
_cell.length_a   1.000
_cell.length_b   1.000
_cell.length_c   1.000
_cell.angle_alpha   90.00
_cell.angle_beta   90.00
_cell.angle_gamma   90.00
#
_symmetry.space_group_name_H-M   'P 1'
#
loop_
_entity.id
_entity.type
_entity.pdbx_description
1 polymer ?
#
loop_
_entity_poly.entity_id
_entity_poly.type
_entity_poly.pdbx_seq_one_letter_code
_entity_poly.pdbx_strand_id
1 'polypeptide(L)' 'MIKPHTCPICHKLVISSAGEPPAWFPFCSERCRNVDMFRWADGRYAIVENISDRQDLLEEYLAEMEQHPPDEETGDDHPA' A
#
# COMPACT_ATOMS: atom_id res chain seq x y z
N MET A 1 -21.95 9.73 -22.33
CA MET A 1 -20.70 9.42 -23.07
C MET A 1 -19.82 8.58 -22.14
N ILE A 2 -19.44 7.37 -22.54
CA ILE A 2 -18.57 6.51 -21.74
C ILE A 2 -17.13 6.97 -21.95
N LYS A 3 -16.43 7.37 -20.87
CA LYS A 3 -15.01 7.74 -20.95
C LYS A 3 -14.17 6.45 -20.94
N PRO A 4 -13.14 6.35 -21.80
CA PRO A 4 -12.25 5.19 -21.80
C PRO A 4 -11.43 5.16 -20.50
N HIS A 5 -11.27 3.96 -19.92
CA HIS A 5 -10.47 3.77 -18.72
C HIS A 5 -8.96 3.81 -19.04
N THR A 6 -8.19 4.43 -18.16
CA THR A 6 -6.73 4.50 -18.23
C THR A 6 -6.10 3.74 -17.08
N CYS A 7 -5.04 3.00 -17.35
CA CYS A 7 -4.28 2.24 -16.35
C CYS A 7 -3.71 3.20 -15.29
N PRO A 8 -3.93 2.97 -13.98
CA PRO A 8 -3.43 3.87 -12.93
C PRO A 8 -1.91 3.84 -12.77
N ILE A 9 -1.24 2.82 -13.31
CA ILE A 9 0.22 2.63 -13.17
C ILE A 9 1.02 3.26 -14.31
N CYS A 10 0.53 3.17 -15.54
CA CYS A 10 1.27 3.64 -16.73
C CYS A 10 0.46 4.54 -17.67
N HIS A 11 -0.78 4.85 -17.30
CA HIS A 11 -1.69 5.75 -18.03
C HIS A 11 -2.07 5.32 -19.46
N LYS A 12 -1.68 4.12 -19.89
CA LYS A 12 -2.16 3.52 -21.15
C LYS A 12 -3.65 3.23 -21.09
N LEU A 13 -4.31 3.28 -22.24
CA LEU A 13 -5.71 2.88 -22.39
C LEU A 13 -5.91 1.41 -21.98
N VAL A 14 -6.98 1.15 -21.24
CA VAL A 14 -7.43 -0.19 -20.89
C VAL A 14 -8.41 -0.62 -21.98
N ILE A 15 -7.99 -1.57 -22.82
CA ILE A 15 -8.77 -2.03 -23.97
C ILE A 15 -9.76 -3.09 -23.50
N SER A 16 -11.06 -2.78 -23.57
CA SER A 16 -12.16 -3.73 -23.37
C SER A 16 -12.62 -4.28 -24.70
N SER A 17 -12.67 -5.61 -24.84
CA SER A 17 -13.36 -6.27 -25.95
C SER A 17 -14.83 -6.49 -25.58
N ALA A 18 -15.74 -6.11 -26.47
CA ALA A 18 -17.16 -6.48 -26.40
C ALA A 18 -17.93 -6.07 -25.12
N GLY A 19 -17.50 -5.01 -24.44
CA GLY A 19 -18.20 -4.50 -23.25
C GLY A 19 -17.83 -5.20 -21.93
N GLU A 20 -16.92 -6.17 -21.97
CA GLU A 20 -16.38 -6.81 -20.77
C GLU A 20 -15.07 -6.16 -20.31
N PRO A 21 -14.82 -6.06 -19.00
CA PRO A 21 -13.53 -5.63 -18.50
C PRO A 21 -12.44 -6.65 -18.87
N PRO A 22 -11.23 -6.22 -19.27
CA PRO A 22 -10.13 -7.14 -19.48
C PRO A 22 -9.74 -7.85 -18.19
N ALA A 23 -9.08 -9.01 -18.31
CA ALA A 23 -8.69 -9.87 -17.17
C ALA A 23 -7.94 -9.14 -16.03
N TRP A 24 -7.22 -8.06 -16.36
CA TRP A 24 -6.44 -7.28 -15.41
C TRP A 24 -7.03 -5.91 -15.08
N PHE A 25 -8.30 -5.65 -15.44
CA PHE A 25 -8.95 -4.37 -15.13
C PHE A 25 -8.80 -4.03 -13.62
N PRO A 26 -8.43 -2.79 -13.24
CA PRO A 26 -8.32 -1.57 -14.06
C PRO A 26 -6.93 -1.35 -14.72
N PHE A 27 -6.06 -2.36 -14.70
CA PHE A 27 -4.72 -2.29 -15.27
C PHE A 27 -4.69 -2.75 -16.74
N CYS A 28 -3.72 -2.23 -17.50
CA CYS A 28 -3.56 -2.64 -18.91
C CYS A 28 -2.86 -4.00 -19.09
N SER A 29 -2.29 -4.59 -18.02
CA SER A 29 -1.53 -5.84 -18.05
C SER A 29 -1.28 -6.37 -16.65
N GLU A 30 -0.94 -7.66 -16.54
CA GLU A 30 -0.51 -8.29 -15.30
C GLU A 30 0.69 -7.57 -14.66
N ARG A 31 1.67 -7.14 -15.48
CA ARG A 31 2.83 -6.38 -15.01
C ARG A 31 2.40 -5.15 -14.21
N CYS A 32 1.41 -4.40 -14.70
CA CYS A 32 0.94 -3.20 -14.01
C CYS A 32 0.21 -3.54 -12.70
N ARG A 33 -0.60 -4.62 -12.67
CA ARG A 33 -1.22 -5.12 -11.43
C ARG A 33 -0.16 -5.45 -10.37
N ASN A 34 0.90 -6.16 -10.77
CA ASN A 34 1.94 -6.56 -9.82
C ASN A 34 2.75 -5.35 -9.33
N VAL A 35 3.05 -4.37 -10.19
CA VAL A 35 3.70 -3.11 -9.77
C VAL A 35 2.85 -2.38 -8.73
N ASP A 36 1.53 -2.31 -8.92
CA ASP A 36 0.65 -1.69 -7.92
C ASP A 36 0.71 -2.42 -6.58
N MET A 37 0.63 -3.76 -6.60
CA MET A 37 0.80 -4.60 -5.41
C MET A 37 2.16 -4.35 -4.72
N PHE A 38 3.26 -4.29 -5.46
CA PHE A 38 4.57 -3.99 -4.88
C PHE A 38 4.64 -2.61 -4.25
N ARG A 39 3.96 -1.60 -4.81
CA ARG A 39 3.90 -0.25 -4.21
C ARG A 39 3.15 -0.24 -2.88
N TRP A 40 2.10 -1.04 -2.74
CA TRP A 40 1.44 -1.26 -1.45
C TRP A 40 2.37 -1.95 -0.45
N ALA A 41 3.01 -3.05 -0.86
CA ALA A 41 3.90 -3.81 0.01
C ALA A 41 5.14 -2.99 0.44
N ASP A 42 5.68 -2.15 -0.44
CA ASP A 42 6.80 -1.24 -0.19
C ASP A 42 6.40 0.03 0.61
N GLY A 43 5.13 0.13 1.04
CA GLY A 43 4.63 1.27 1.82
C GLY A 43 4.56 2.60 1.04
N ARG A 44 4.72 2.59 -0.29
CA ARG A 44 4.62 3.80 -1.13
C ARG A 44 3.21 4.34 -1.21
N TYR A 45 2.23 3.49 -0.96
CA TYR A 45 0.84 3.88 -0.79
C TYR A 45 0.48 3.72 0.68
N ALA A 46 0.14 4.83 1.31
CA ALA A 46 -0.30 4.88 2.69
C ALA A 46 -1.38 5.95 2.83
N ILE A 47 -2.36 5.69 3.69
CA ILE A 47 -3.26 6.71 4.20
C ILE A 47 -2.62 7.17 5.50
N VAL A 48 -2.03 8.36 5.47
CA VAL A 48 -1.36 8.96 6.63
C VAL A 48 -2.27 9.99 7.27
N GLU A 49 -2.36 9.92 8.59
CA GLU A 49 -2.98 10.94 9.43
C GLU A 49 -1.91 11.49 10.37
N ASN A 50 -2.04 12.76 10.76
CA ASN A 50 -1.13 13.33 11.72
C ASN A 50 -1.49 12.82 13.12
N ILE A 51 -0.51 12.28 13.83
CA ILE A 51 -0.70 11.76 15.18
C ILE A 51 -1.14 12.85 16.17
N SER A 52 -0.82 14.12 15.93
CA SER A 52 -1.32 15.24 16.75
C SER A 52 -2.83 15.39 16.69
N ASP A 53 -3.46 14.96 15.59
CA ASP A 53 -4.90 15.04 15.40
C ASP A 53 -5.63 13.89 16.11
N ARG A 54 -4.87 12.89 16.60
CA ARG A 54 -5.31 11.67 17.27
C ARG A 54 -4.62 11.53 18.63
N GLN A 55 -4.81 12.53 19.48
CA GLN A 55 -4.23 12.62 20.83
C GLN A 55 -4.54 11.36 21.67
N ASP A 56 -5.72 10.77 21.50
CA ASP A 56 -6.17 9.51 22.11
C ASP A 56 -5.24 8.34 21.80
N LEU A 57 -4.87 8.18 20.52
CA LEU A 57 -3.97 7.11 20.08
C LEU A 57 -2.53 7.33 20.53
N LEU A 58 -2.09 8.59 20.61
CA LEU A 58 -0.75 8.91 21.09
C LEU A 58 -0.60 8.55 22.57
N GLU A 59 -1.60 8.88 23.40
CA GLU A 59 -1.60 8.51 24.82
C GLU A 59 -1.59 6.99 25.01
N GLU A 60 -2.41 6.26 24.24
CA GLU A 60 -2.44 4.79 24.26
C GLU A 60 -1.08 4.19 23.86
N TYR A 61 -0.50 4.65 22.75
CA TYR A 61 0.80 4.18 22.26
C TYR A 61 1.94 4.41 23.28
N LEU A 62 1.96 5.58 23.93
CA LEU A 62 2.97 5.87 24.96
C LEU A 62 2.78 4.98 26.19
N ALA A 63 1.55 4.73 26.61
CA ALA A 63 1.26 3.83 27.72
C ALA A 63 1.63 2.36 27.41
N GLU A 64 1.47 1.92 26.16
CA GLU A 64 1.94 0.59 25.70
C GLU A 64 3.47 0.50 25.73
N MET A 65 4.17 1.53 25.24
CA MET A 65 5.63 1.57 25.25
C MET A 65 6.24 1.57 26.66
N GLU A 66 5.56 2.16 27.64
CA GLU A 66 5.99 2.10 29.04
C GLU A 66 5.79 0.71 29.66
N GLN A 67 4.73 -0.01 29.27
CA GLN A 67 4.40 -1.34 29.80
C GLN A 67 5.21 -2.46 29.14
N HIS A 68 5.54 -2.29 27.86
CA HIS A 68 6.36 -3.20 27.07
C HIS A 68 7.53 -2.40 26.47
N PRO A 69 8.61 -2.19 27.25
CA PRO A 69 9.80 -1.58 26.70
C PRO A 69 10.27 -2.40 25.50
N PRO A 70 10.74 -1.76 24.42
CA PRO A 70 11.28 -2.51 23.29
C PRO A 70 12.36 -3.46 23.81
N ASP A 71 12.35 -4.70 23.36
CA ASP A 71 13.44 -5.63 23.61
C ASP A 71 14.74 -4.90 23.23
N GLU A 72 15.68 -4.77 24.18
CA GLU A 72 17.03 -4.32 23.84
C GLU A 72 17.49 -5.21 22.68
N GLU A 73 17.87 -4.61 21.55
CA GLU A 73 18.45 -5.34 20.42
C GLU A 73 19.68 -6.11 20.92
N THR A 74 19.51 -7.34 21.43
CA THR A 74 20.58 -8.30 21.48
C THR A 74 20.83 -8.65 20.04
N GLY A 75 21.87 -8.04 19.46
CA GLY A 75 22.26 -8.23 18.07
C GLY A 75 22.22 -9.71 17.71
N ASP A 76 21.20 -10.08 16.94
CA ASP A 76 21.04 -11.44 16.46
C ASP A 76 22.00 -11.59 15.28
N ASP A 77 23.19 -12.11 15.59
CA ASP A 77 24.16 -12.67 14.66
C ASP A 77 23.44 -13.75 13.82
N HIS A 78 22.87 -13.36 12.69
CA HIS A 78 22.29 -14.31 11.75
C HIS A 78 23.44 -14.94 10.94
N PRO A 79 23.79 -16.23 11.13
CA PRO A 79 24.79 -16.86 10.29
C PRO A 79 24.25 -17.05 8.87
N ALA A 80 25.13 -16.82 7.91
CA ALA A 80 24.90 -16.87 6.46
C ALA A 80 24.42 -18.22 5.92
#